data_AF-A0A2S3QLQ8-F1
#
_entry.id   AF-A0A2S3QLQ8-F1
#
_cell.length_a   1.000
_cell.length_b   1.000
_cell.length_c   1.000
_cell.angle_alpha   90.00
_cell.angle_beta   90.00
_cell.angle_gamma   90.00
#
_symmetry.space_group_name_H-M   'P 1'
#
loop_
_entity.id
_entity.type
_entity.pdbx_description
1 polymer ?
#
loop_
_entity_poly.entity_id
_entity_poly.type
_entity_poly.pdbx_seq_one_letter_code
_entity_poly.pdbx_strand_id
1 'polypeptide(L)'
;MKALYICDEKDEWGYIRDSFSNCYPDIQLHCAMSGDDAIDLLSFEGPFAVIIIEVALKNEDPSQLAGKILSITGQRPFIFIGMEAMIKQKIPDALYARSESSSALFRPIEEEDFMGAVNKALAWVKSEDFGSSIEEFEEDDLLPMKIRGFYLFDTLAYDVYLELTQTKYTKIISANKKYSHATIHSYARKNIKVLYLKKNDYLKFLEEGIENLLKTFESKKRLKDSEVIENQIKAVLLIHQYVKTVGVSENVIKLCDEVILCSREIILENKKYRNVLSLFPKGPFDIATQSIMTLYLSHFILQALGWASETSKKKLGLASLLYDSMLENEDLASIQSLEDPQLKMFKESEQESYRLHPLKAAEIAQYFTGYPEADFVVAQHHEKPKGDGFPNKLSTNKLTAHSCAFILANNYILKLCTSTGGKKNLLNIFREIKEVYNQGNFKDPLNALQRTIL
;
A
#
# COMPACT_ATOMS: atom_id res chain seq x y z
N MET A 1 -5.06 -12.44 -22.45
CA MET A 1 -6.10 -11.88 -21.53
C MET A 1 -6.64 -13.02 -20.67
N LYS A 2 -7.33 -12.75 -19.56
CA LYS A 2 -7.93 -13.81 -18.71
C LYS A 2 -9.46 -13.75 -18.75
N ALA A 3 -10.12 -14.90 -18.72
CA ALA A 3 -11.56 -15.05 -18.50
C ALA A 3 -11.81 -15.87 -17.24
N LEU A 4 -12.89 -15.59 -16.52
CA LEU A 4 -13.31 -16.32 -15.33
C LEU A 4 -14.68 -16.96 -15.58
N TYR A 5 -14.80 -18.27 -15.41
CA TYR A 5 -16.06 -18.99 -15.43
C TYR A 5 -16.39 -19.54 -14.04
N ILE A 6 -17.56 -19.20 -13.52
CA ILE A 6 -18.01 -19.64 -12.19
C ILE A 6 -19.10 -20.69 -12.38
N CYS A 7 -18.78 -21.93 -12.02
CA CYS A 7 -19.66 -23.08 -12.17
C CYS A 7 -19.28 -24.18 -11.19
N ASP A 8 -20.25 -24.67 -10.43
CA ASP A 8 -20.07 -25.72 -9.43
C ASP A 8 -20.09 -27.15 -10.01
N GLU A 9 -20.22 -27.28 -11.34
CA GLU A 9 -20.20 -28.53 -12.08
C GLU A 9 -18.97 -28.61 -12.99
N LYS A 10 -17.99 -29.44 -12.62
CA LYS A 10 -16.70 -29.52 -13.33
C LYS A 10 -16.80 -30.04 -14.76
N ASP A 11 -17.79 -30.87 -15.04
CA ASP A 11 -17.97 -31.45 -16.38
C ASP A 11 -18.32 -30.34 -17.40
N GLU A 12 -19.03 -29.31 -16.95
CA GLU A 12 -19.37 -28.13 -17.75
C GLU A 12 -18.15 -27.25 -18.07
N TRP A 13 -17.06 -27.37 -17.30
CA TRP A 13 -15.85 -26.59 -17.56
C TRP A 13 -15.19 -27.00 -18.87
N GLY A 14 -15.31 -28.28 -19.27
CA GLY A 14 -14.74 -28.78 -20.52
C GLY A 14 -15.32 -28.04 -21.72
N TYR A 15 -16.65 -27.96 -21.79
CA TYR A 15 -17.36 -27.32 -22.89
C TYR A 15 -16.98 -25.83 -23.07
N ILE A 16 -16.97 -25.06 -21.97
CA ILE A 16 -16.59 -23.64 -22.03
C ILE A 16 -15.09 -23.49 -22.36
N ARG A 17 -14.23 -24.36 -21.83
CA ARG A 17 -12.80 -24.35 -22.15
C ARG A 17 -12.53 -24.65 -23.62
N ASP A 18 -13.25 -25.61 -24.20
CA ASP A 18 -13.14 -25.95 -25.61
C ASP A 18 -13.61 -24.78 -26.48
N SER A 19 -14.74 -24.15 -26.11
CA SER A 19 -15.25 -22.95 -26.79
C SER A 19 -14.24 -21.79 -26.77
N PHE A 20 -13.61 -21.51 -25.62
CA PHE A 20 -12.54 -20.51 -25.54
C PHE A 20 -11.30 -20.92 -26.35
N SER A 21 -10.90 -22.19 -26.31
CA SER A 21 -9.69 -22.65 -27.01
C SER A 21 -9.86 -22.58 -28.52
N ASN A 22 -11.07 -22.84 -29.02
CA ASN A 22 -11.41 -22.80 -30.45
C ASN A 22 -11.56 -21.36 -30.96
N CYS A 23 -12.31 -20.51 -30.24
CA CYS A 23 -12.65 -19.17 -30.72
C CYS A 23 -11.66 -18.09 -30.25
N TYR A 24 -10.95 -18.30 -29.13
CA TYR A 24 -10.14 -17.30 -28.43
C TYR A 24 -8.85 -17.90 -27.80
N PRO A 25 -7.93 -18.46 -28.60
CA PRO A 25 -6.76 -19.19 -28.09
C PRO A 25 -5.83 -18.36 -27.20
N ASP A 26 -5.83 -17.03 -27.34
CA ASP A 26 -5.00 -16.10 -26.55
C ASP A 26 -5.66 -15.66 -25.21
N ILE A 27 -6.84 -16.19 -24.89
CA ILE A 27 -7.56 -15.91 -23.65
C ILE A 27 -7.49 -17.11 -22.72
N GLN A 28 -6.80 -16.95 -21.60
CA GLN A 28 -6.70 -17.98 -20.57
C GLN A 28 -8.00 -18.03 -19.75
N LEU A 29 -8.71 -19.15 -19.80
CA LEU A 29 -9.88 -19.40 -18.97
C LEU A 29 -9.49 -19.97 -17.60
N HIS A 30 -9.88 -19.27 -16.54
CA HIS A 30 -9.89 -19.78 -15.17
C HIS A 30 -11.31 -20.21 -14.80
N CYS A 31 -11.43 -21.29 -14.02
CA CYS A 31 -12.73 -21.77 -13.54
C CYS A 31 -12.75 -21.73 -12.01
N ALA A 32 -13.88 -21.28 -11.45
CA ALA A 32 -14.13 -21.24 -10.01
C ALA A 32 -15.29 -22.16 -9.63
N MET A 33 -15.14 -22.91 -8.53
CA MET A 33 -16.19 -23.83 -8.04
C MET A 33 -17.24 -23.16 -7.16
N SER A 34 -16.97 -21.97 -6.63
CA SER A 34 -17.86 -21.23 -5.74
C SER A 34 -17.64 -19.73 -5.88
N GLY A 35 -18.55 -18.92 -5.32
CA GLY A 35 -18.35 -17.48 -5.24
C GLY A 35 -17.11 -17.08 -4.45
N ASP A 36 -16.79 -17.80 -3.36
CA ASP A 36 -15.58 -17.52 -2.58
C ASP A 36 -14.30 -17.80 -3.39
N ASP A 37 -14.25 -18.92 -4.12
CA ASP A 37 -13.14 -19.25 -5.03
C ASP A 37 -13.04 -18.22 -6.17
N ALA A 38 -14.18 -17.74 -6.68
CA ALA A 38 -14.22 -16.68 -7.67
C ALA A 38 -13.69 -15.35 -7.10
N ILE A 39 -14.06 -14.98 -5.87
CA ILE A 39 -13.56 -13.77 -5.19
C ILE A 39 -12.06 -13.87 -4.95
N ASP A 40 -11.57 -15.05 -4.54
CA ASP A 40 -10.15 -15.31 -4.38
C ASP A 40 -9.43 -15.18 -5.72
N LEU A 41 -9.92 -15.81 -6.80
CA LEU A 41 -9.34 -15.64 -8.13
C LEU A 41 -9.39 -14.18 -8.60
N LEU A 42 -10.49 -13.46 -8.41
CA LEU A 42 -10.60 -12.04 -8.76
C LEU A 42 -9.56 -11.19 -7.99
N SER A 43 -9.29 -11.53 -6.73
CA SER A 43 -8.34 -10.84 -5.86
C SER A 43 -6.88 -11.20 -6.17
N PHE A 44 -6.59 -12.48 -6.45
CA PHE A 44 -5.24 -13.05 -6.54
C PHE A 44 -4.82 -13.46 -7.95
N GLU A 45 -5.71 -13.47 -8.94
CA GLU A 45 -5.42 -13.84 -10.33
C GLU A 45 -5.96 -12.83 -11.35
N GLY A 46 -6.77 -11.86 -10.92
CA GLY A 46 -7.27 -10.77 -11.76
C GLY A 46 -6.16 -9.85 -12.32
N PRO A 47 -6.50 -8.98 -13.29
CA PRO A 47 -7.85 -8.68 -13.78
C PRO A 47 -8.35 -9.67 -14.85
N PHE A 48 -9.66 -9.92 -14.87
CA PHE A 48 -10.33 -10.77 -15.86
C PHE A 48 -11.09 -9.91 -16.86
N ALA A 49 -10.84 -10.11 -18.14
CA ALA A 49 -11.53 -9.40 -19.22
C ALA A 49 -12.99 -9.84 -19.32
N VAL A 50 -13.28 -11.12 -19.10
CA VAL A 50 -14.61 -11.70 -19.23
C VAL A 50 -14.95 -12.44 -17.94
N ILE A 51 -16.15 -12.20 -17.41
CA ILE A 51 -16.68 -12.94 -16.25
C ILE A 51 -17.97 -13.62 -16.67
N ILE A 52 -18.00 -14.94 -16.51
CA ILE A 52 -19.10 -15.81 -16.91
C ILE A 52 -19.65 -16.49 -15.65
N ILE A 53 -20.97 -16.43 -15.47
CA ILE A 53 -21.66 -16.99 -14.29
C ILE A 53 -22.71 -18.00 -14.77
N GLU A 54 -22.56 -19.26 -14.34
CA GLU A 54 -23.63 -20.26 -14.49
C GLU A 54 -24.81 -19.89 -13.58
N VAL A 55 -26.04 -19.95 -14.10
CA VAL A 55 -27.25 -19.56 -13.36
C VAL A 55 -27.83 -20.73 -12.56
N ALA A 56 -27.46 -21.96 -12.92
CA ALA A 56 -27.85 -23.19 -12.25
C ALA A 56 -26.96 -23.56 -11.03
N LEU A 57 -26.27 -22.61 -10.40
CA LEU A 57 -25.52 -22.86 -9.16
C LEU A 57 -26.41 -23.45 -8.06
N LYS A 58 -25.92 -24.50 -7.38
CA LYS A 58 -26.67 -25.26 -6.37
C LYS A 58 -26.70 -24.57 -5.02
N ASN A 59 -25.58 -23.95 -4.63
CA ASN A 59 -25.36 -23.44 -3.27
C ASN A 59 -25.32 -21.91 -3.17
N GLU A 60 -25.50 -21.20 -4.28
CA GLU A 60 -25.39 -19.74 -4.29
C GLU A 60 -26.39 -19.12 -5.26
N ASP A 61 -26.94 -17.96 -4.89
CA ASP A 61 -27.80 -17.20 -5.78
C ASP A 61 -26.93 -16.41 -6.77
N PRO A 62 -27.09 -16.63 -8.09
CA PRO A 62 -26.23 -16.01 -9.09
C PRO A 62 -26.40 -14.49 -9.17
N SER A 63 -27.57 -13.94 -8.80
CA SER A 63 -27.78 -12.49 -8.77
C SER A 63 -27.06 -11.83 -7.59
N GLN A 64 -27.09 -12.48 -6.43
CA GLN A 64 -26.35 -12.02 -5.25
C GLN A 64 -24.84 -12.13 -5.49
N LEU A 65 -24.39 -13.22 -6.09
CA LEU A 65 -22.99 -13.42 -6.46
C LEU A 65 -22.52 -12.35 -7.45
N ALA A 66 -23.29 -12.10 -8.52
CA ALA A 66 -22.99 -11.01 -9.46
C ALA A 66 -22.88 -9.66 -8.73
N GLY A 67 -23.79 -9.38 -7.78
CA GLY A 67 -23.73 -8.18 -6.94
C GLY A 67 -22.44 -8.07 -6.10
N LYS A 68 -21.99 -9.18 -5.49
CA LYS A 68 -20.71 -9.24 -4.75
C LYS A 68 -19.52 -9.03 -5.70
N ILE A 69 -19.54 -9.62 -6.89
CA ILE A 69 -18.44 -9.49 -7.85
C ILE A 69 -18.38 -8.05 -8.37
N LEU A 70 -19.52 -7.41 -8.67
CA LEU A 70 -19.57 -6.01 -9.10
C LEU A 70 -18.95 -5.04 -8.09
N SER A 71 -19.14 -5.29 -6.78
CA SER A 71 -18.55 -4.41 -5.76
C SER A 71 -17.01 -4.49 -5.76
N ILE A 72 -16.44 -5.57 -6.30
CA ILE A 72 -15.00 -5.79 -6.45
C ILE A 72 -14.51 -5.28 -7.82
N THR A 73 -15.22 -5.63 -8.89
CA THR A 73 -14.78 -5.46 -10.29
C THR A 73 -15.30 -4.20 -10.98
N GLY A 74 -16.21 -3.45 -10.35
CA GLY A 74 -16.82 -2.27 -10.93
C GLY A 74 -17.93 -2.59 -11.93
N GLN A 75 -18.08 -1.79 -12.99
CA GLN A 75 -19.15 -1.94 -14.00
C GLN A 75 -18.87 -3.02 -15.07
N ARG A 76 -17.99 -3.97 -14.76
CA ARG A 76 -17.55 -4.98 -15.72
C ARG A 76 -18.74 -5.85 -16.19
N PRO A 77 -18.91 -6.08 -17.51
CA PRO A 77 -20.00 -6.86 -18.05
C PRO A 77 -19.91 -8.33 -17.60
N PHE A 78 -21.09 -8.94 -17.43
CA PHE A 78 -21.21 -10.38 -17.19
C PHE A 78 -21.81 -11.10 -18.38
N ILE A 79 -21.44 -12.37 -18.53
CA ILE A 79 -22.14 -13.31 -19.39
C ILE A 79 -22.82 -14.34 -18.48
N PHE A 80 -24.15 -14.34 -18.46
CA PHE A 80 -24.93 -15.33 -17.72
C PHE A 80 -25.25 -16.52 -18.62
N ILE A 81 -24.96 -17.74 -18.16
CA ILE A 81 -25.20 -18.98 -18.91
C ILE A 81 -26.25 -19.82 -18.17
N GLY A 82 -27.19 -20.42 -18.90
CA GLY A 82 -28.17 -21.35 -18.32
C GLY A 82 -29.39 -21.59 -19.20
N MET A 83 -30.39 -22.30 -18.67
CA MET A 83 -31.68 -22.46 -19.34
C MET A 83 -32.45 -21.13 -19.35
N GLU A 84 -33.13 -20.80 -20.45
CA GLU A 84 -33.84 -19.52 -20.62
C GLU A 84 -34.78 -19.17 -19.46
N ALA A 85 -35.57 -20.15 -19.00
CA ALA A 85 -36.49 -19.97 -17.88
C ALA A 85 -35.76 -19.59 -16.58
N MET A 86 -34.58 -20.18 -16.33
CA MET A 86 -33.79 -19.93 -15.12
C MET A 86 -33.14 -18.55 -15.14
N ILE A 87 -32.62 -18.13 -16.30
CA ILE A 87 -32.05 -16.79 -16.45
C ILE A 87 -33.12 -15.74 -16.22
N LYS A 88 -34.29 -15.87 -16.87
CA LYS A 88 -35.41 -14.94 -16.70
C LYS A 88 -35.95 -14.88 -15.27
N GLN A 89 -35.87 -15.99 -14.53
CA GLN A 89 -36.33 -16.06 -13.15
C GLN A 89 -35.32 -15.49 -12.15
N LYS A 90 -34.03 -15.82 -12.30
CA LYS A 90 -33.01 -15.55 -11.29
C LYS A 90 -32.22 -14.28 -11.53
N ILE A 91 -32.10 -13.80 -12.77
CA ILE A 91 -31.26 -12.65 -13.11
C ILE A 91 -32.15 -11.44 -13.42
N PRO A 92 -32.22 -10.44 -12.54
CA PRO A 92 -33.05 -9.25 -12.77
C PRO A 92 -32.50 -8.37 -13.90
N ASP A 93 -33.41 -7.73 -14.64
CA ASP A 93 -33.09 -6.78 -15.73
C ASP A 93 -32.08 -5.70 -15.32
N ALA A 94 -32.09 -5.29 -14.05
CA ALA A 94 -31.17 -4.30 -13.49
C ALA A 94 -29.68 -4.71 -13.60
N LEU A 95 -29.35 -6.00 -13.64
CA LEU A 95 -27.97 -6.47 -13.83
C LEU A 95 -27.51 -6.32 -15.29
N TYR A 96 -28.44 -6.41 -16.25
CA TYR A 96 -28.17 -6.13 -17.66
C TYR A 96 -28.17 -4.62 -17.94
N ALA A 97 -29.08 -3.85 -17.35
CA ALA A 97 -29.18 -2.40 -17.55
C ALA A 97 -27.96 -1.63 -17.03
N ARG A 98 -27.20 -2.19 -16.08
CA ARG A 98 -25.98 -1.56 -15.51
C ARG A 98 -24.75 -1.66 -16.41
N SER A 99 -24.77 -2.57 -17.38
CA SER A 99 -23.77 -2.64 -18.45
C SER A 99 -24.47 -3.17 -19.69
N GLU A 100 -24.73 -2.29 -20.66
CA GLU A 100 -25.34 -2.69 -21.95
C GLU A 100 -24.55 -3.79 -22.66
N SER A 101 -23.29 -4.01 -22.25
CA SER A 101 -22.38 -5.05 -22.73
C SER A 101 -22.52 -6.40 -22.04
N SER A 102 -23.31 -6.52 -20.96
CA SER A 102 -23.69 -7.81 -20.38
C SER A 102 -24.59 -8.60 -21.35
N SER A 103 -24.51 -9.92 -21.28
CA SER A 103 -25.22 -10.84 -22.18
C SER A 103 -25.77 -12.05 -21.42
N ALA A 104 -26.82 -12.65 -21.98
CA ALA A 104 -27.35 -13.95 -21.55
C ALA A 104 -27.14 -14.95 -22.69
N LEU A 105 -26.62 -16.13 -22.37
CA LEU A 105 -26.48 -17.25 -23.30
C LEU A 105 -27.36 -18.40 -22.82
N PHE A 106 -28.23 -18.88 -23.70
CA PHE A 106 -29.15 -19.96 -23.41
C PHE A 106 -28.57 -21.30 -23.86
N ARG A 107 -28.80 -22.36 -23.07
CA ARG A 107 -28.40 -23.73 -23.45
C ARG A 107 -29.46 -24.37 -24.38
N PRO A 108 -29.05 -25.13 -25.42
CA PRO A 108 -27.67 -25.34 -25.88
C PRO A 108 -27.08 -24.04 -26.46
N ILE A 109 -25.78 -23.80 -26.20
CA ILE A 109 -25.11 -22.55 -26.59
C ILE A 109 -24.62 -22.70 -28.02
N GLU A 110 -25.09 -21.83 -28.91
CA GLU A 110 -24.59 -21.75 -30.28
C GLU A 110 -23.25 -20.98 -30.31
N GLU A 111 -22.32 -21.42 -31.14
CA GLU A 111 -20.97 -20.84 -31.22
C GLU A 111 -21.01 -19.34 -31.59
N GLU A 112 -21.93 -18.95 -32.47
CA GLU A 112 -22.11 -17.57 -32.90
C GLU A 112 -22.58 -16.66 -31.74
N ASP A 113 -23.52 -17.14 -30.92
CA ASP A 113 -24.01 -16.42 -29.74
C ASP A 113 -22.90 -16.27 -28.69
N PHE A 114 -22.14 -17.34 -28.45
CA PHE A 114 -21.00 -17.32 -27.53
C PHE A 114 -19.95 -16.29 -27.98
N MET A 115 -19.55 -16.34 -29.25
CA MET A 115 -18.62 -15.36 -29.81
C MET A 115 -19.18 -13.94 -29.74
N GLY A 116 -20.47 -13.75 -30.03
CA GLY A 116 -21.14 -12.46 -29.91
C GLY A 116 -21.05 -11.88 -28.50
N ALA A 117 -21.38 -12.68 -27.48
CA ALA A 117 -21.32 -12.26 -26.08
C ALA A 117 -19.89 -11.97 -25.61
N VAL A 118 -18.93 -12.83 -25.94
CA VAL A 118 -17.52 -12.64 -25.56
C VAL A 118 -16.93 -11.42 -26.26
N ASN A 119 -17.17 -11.25 -27.58
CA ASN A 119 -16.71 -10.08 -28.32
C ASN A 119 -17.30 -8.77 -27.79
N LYS A 120 -18.58 -8.76 -27.40
CA LYS A 120 -19.22 -7.60 -26.78
C LYS A 120 -18.57 -7.23 -25.45
N ALA A 121 -18.29 -8.22 -24.61
CA ALA A 121 -17.57 -8.02 -23.35
C ALA A 121 -16.13 -7.53 -23.59
N LEU A 122 -15.40 -8.14 -24.53
CA LEU A 122 -14.05 -7.70 -24.91
C LEU A 122 -14.02 -6.32 -25.54
N ALA A 123 -15.03 -5.94 -26.33
CA ALA A 123 -15.16 -4.61 -26.90
C ALA A 123 -15.41 -3.55 -25.82
N TRP A 124 -16.19 -3.88 -24.78
CA TRP A 124 -16.35 -3.03 -23.61
C TRP A 124 -15.05 -2.92 -22.81
N VAL A 125 -14.34 -4.03 -22.57
CA VAL A 125 -13.03 -3.96 -21.89
C VAL A 125 -12.06 -3.15 -22.72
N LYS A 126 -12.06 -3.31 -24.03
CA LYS A 126 -11.27 -2.45 -24.92
C LYS A 126 -11.76 -1.01 -24.86
N SER A 127 -13.04 -0.67 -24.82
CA SER A 127 -13.45 0.74 -24.72
C SER A 127 -13.21 1.36 -23.35
N GLU A 128 -13.24 0.56 -22.28
CA GLU A 128 -12.83 0.93 -20.93
C GLU A 128 -11.29 1.12 -20.87
N ASP A 129 -10.52 0.15 -21.38
CA ASP A 129 -9.06 0.21 -21.49
C ASP A 129 -8.59 1.26 -22.51
N PHE A 130 -9.34 1.55 -23.58
CA PHE A 130 -9.10 2.61 -24.58
C PHE A 130 -9.78 3.94 -24.22
N GLY A 131 -10.44 4.03 -23.06
CA GLY A 131 -10.56 5.30 -22.34
C GLY A 131 -9.18 5.90 -21.99
N SER A 132 -8.14 5.08 -22.14
CA SER A 132 -6.74 5.47 -22.16
C SER A 132 -6.34 5.99 -23.56
N SER A 133 -6.71 7.24 -23.84
CA SER A 133 -5.96 8.01 -24.83
C SER A 133 -4.51 8.06 -24.36
N ILE A 134 -3.57 7.56 -25.16
CA ILE A 134 -2.16 7.86 -24.95
C ILE A 134 -2.03 9.37 -25.15
N GLU A 135 -1.74 10.06 -24.05
CA GLU A 135 -1.56 11.49 -24.00
C GLU A 135 -0.05 11.78 -23.91
N GLU A 136 0.40 12.79 -24.64
CA GLU A 136 1.77 13.28 -24.54
C GLU A 136 1.82 14.45 -23.56
N PHE A 137 2.78 14.41 -22.65
CA PHE A 137 3.03 15.44 -21.65
C PHE A 137 4.50 15.83 -21.66
N GLU A 138 4.80 17.07 -21.28
CA GLU A 138 6.17 17.46 -20.91
C GLU A 138 6.52 16.82 -19.55
N GLU A 139 7.80 16.48 -19.34
CA GLU A 139 8.26 15.77 -18.14
C GLU A 139 7.89 16.51 -16.83
N ASP A 140 7.83 17.84 -16.89
CA ASP A 140 7.55 18.71 -15.73
C ASP A 140 6.05 18.95 -15.45
N ASP A 141 5.14 18.51 -16.33
CA ASP A 141 3.70 18.73 -16.18
C ASP A 141 3.05 17.76 -15.19
N LEU A 142 3.66 16.58 -15.04
CA LEU A 142 3.16 15.48 -14.24
C LEU A 142 4.06 15.23 -13.03
N LEU A 143 3.45 15.00 -11.87
CA LEU A 143 4.15 14.64 -10.65
C LEU A 143 3.84 13.19 -10.27
N PRO A 144 4.86 12.41 -9.85
CA PRO A 144 4.67 11.03 -9.43
C PRO A 144 4.04 10.95 -8.03
N MET A 145 2.98 10.17 -7.93
CA MET A 145 2.23 9.85 -6.74
C MET A 145 2.33 8.36 -6.44
N LYS A 146 2.74 8.01 -5.21
CA LYS A 146 2.83 6.59 -4.80
C LYS A 146 1.47 5.92 -4.93
N ILE A 147 1.44 4.76 -5.57
CA ILE A 147 0.20 4.06 -5.93
C ILE A 147 -0.68 3.73 -4.70
N ARG A 148 -0.08 3.50 -3.53
CA ARG A 148 -0.80 3.25 -2.28
C ARG A 148 -1.66 4.43 -1.82
N GLY A 149 -1.31 5.67 -2.19
CA GLY A 149 -2.12 6.84 -1.86
C GLY A 149 -3.51 6.77 -2.47
N PHE A 150 -3.68 6.11 -3.61
CA PHE A 150 -4.97 6.01 -4.29
C PHE A 150 -5.97 5.09 -3.56
N TYR A 151 -5.57 4.34 -2.53
CA TYR A 151 -6.49 3.64 -1.61
C TYR A 151 -7.20 4.57 -0.62
N LEU A 152 -6.99 5.88 -0.70
CA LEU A 152 -7.67 6.89 0.10
C LEU A 152 -9.02 7.34 -0.49
N PHE A 153 -9.22 7.12 -1.78
CA PHE A 153 -10.39 7.64 -2.50
C PHE A 153 -11.05 6.52 -3.29
N ASP A 154 -12.36 6.65 -3.51
CA ASP A 154 -13.12 5.84 -4.47
C ASP A 154 -13.46 6.63 -5.74
N THR A 155 -13.25 7.96 -5.73
CA THR A 155 -13.48 8.91 -6.84
C THR A 155 -12.50 10.08 -6.71
N LEU A 156 -12.02 10.63 -7.83
CA LEU A 156 -11.16 11.82 -7.87
C LEU A 156 -11.75 12.85 -8.83
N ALA A 157 -11.55 14.14 -8.58
CA ALA A 157 -12.05 15.20 -9.47
C ALA A 157 -11.20 15.40 -10.75
N TYR A 158 -10.16 14.59 -10.93
CA TYR A 158 -9.13 14.73 -11.96
C TYR A 158 -8.67 13.35 -12.47
N ASP A 159 -8.01 13.37 -13.62
CA ASP A 159 -7.50 12.18 -14.29
C ASP A 159 -6.19 11.70 -13.65
N VAL A 160 -5.98 10.39 -13.64
CA VAL A 160 -4.75 9.73 -13.16
C VAL A 160 -4.12 8.93 -14.29
N TYR A 161 -2.81 9.06 -14.40
CA TYR A 161 -2.04 8.57 -15.53
C TYR A 161 -1.03 7.50 -15.11
N LEU A 162 -0.73 6.59 -16.02
CA LEU A 162 0.36 5.63 -15.95
C LEU A 162 1.37 5.97 -17.04
N GLU A 163 2.64 6.10 -16.68
CA GLU A 163 3.71 6.32 -17.65
C GLU A 163 3.96 5.07 -18.50
N LEU A 164 4.04 5.26 -19.82
CA LEU A 164 4.45 4.23 -20.78
C LEU A 164 5.89 4.47 -21.25
N THR A 165 6.20 5.73 -21.55
CA THR A 165 7.55 6.24 -21.89
C THR A 165 7.68 7.64 -21.30
N GLN A 166 8.89 8.22 -21.31
CA GLN A 166 9.16 9.56 -20.72
C GLN A 166 8.14 10.65 -21.09
N THR A 167 7.66 10.65 -22.33
CA THR A 167 6.69 11.63 -22.83
C THR A 167 5.27 11.08 -23.01
N LYS A 168 5.05 9.77 -22.86
CA LYS A 168 3.75 9.13 -23.20
C LYS A 168 3.13 8.49 -21.99
N TYR A 169 1.90 8.89 -21.73
CA TYR A 169 1.15 8.48 -20.56
C TYR A 169 -0.21 7.96 -20.98
N THR A 170 -0.71 7.00 -20.22
CA THR A 170 -2.00 6.39 -20.46
C THR A 170 -2.91 6.64 -19.27
N LYS A 171 -4.13 7.12 -19.52
CA LYS A 171 -5.10 7.42 -18.46
C LYS A 171 -5.67 6.14 -17.89
N ILE A 172 -5.58 5.95 -16.57
CA ILE A 172 -6.03 4.73 -15.89
C ILE A 172 -7.17 4.95 -14.91
N ILE A 173 -7.39 6.20 -14.48
CA ILE A 173 -8.56 6.62 -13.69
C ILE A 173 -9.05 7.92 -14.32
N SER A 174 -10.33 7.97 -14.69
CA SER A 174 -10.92 9.20 -15.22
C SER A 174 -11.50 10.06 -14.09
N ALA A 175 -11.42 11.37 -14.26
CA ALA A 175 -12.06 12.35 -13.41
C ALA A 175 -13.55 12.04 -13.19
N ASN A 176 -13.99 12.16 -11.94
CA ASN A 176 -15.33 11.96 -11.43
C ASN A 176 -15.91 10.56 -11.68
N LYS A 177 -15.08 9.59 -12.07
CA LYS A 177 -15.47 8.18 -12.14
C LYS A 177 -15.02 7.44 -10.90
N LYS A 178 -15.87 6.52 -10.46
CA LYS A 178 -15.51 5.60 -9.39
C LYS A 178 -14.44 4.62 -9.87
N TYR A 179 -13.48 4.32 -9.00
CA TYR A 179 -12.53 3.23 -9.20
C TYR A 179 -12.46 2.36 -7.94
N SER A 180 -12.08 1.10 -8.09
CA SER A 180 -12.03 0.16 -6.97
C SER A 180 -10.60 -0.06 -6.49
N HIS A 181 -10.47 -0.58 -5.26
CA HIS A 181 -9.17 -1.05 -4.75
C HIS A 181 -8.58 -2.13 -5.66
N ALA A 182 -9.41 -2.94 -6.33
CA ALA A 182 -8.93 -3.96 -7.28
C ALA A 182 -8.22 -3.33 -8.49
N THR A 183 -8.69 -2.18 -8.97
CA THR A 183 -8.01 -1.41 -10.02
C THR A 183 -6.59 -1.06 -9.58
N ILE A 184 -6.43 -0.43 -8.42
CA ILE A 184 -5.12 -0.03 -7.88
C ILE A 184 -4.22 -1.26 -7.63
N HIS A 185 -4.80 -2.32 -7.09
CA HIS A 185 -4.10 -3.58 -6.84
C HIS A 185 -3.56 -4.21 -8.13
N SER A 186 -4.32 -4.18 -9.22
CA SER A 186 -3.91 -4.74 -10.51
C SER A 186 -2.65 -4.09 -11.07
N TYR A 187 -2.47 -2.77 -10.87
CA TYR A 187 -1.27 -2.05 -11.27
C TYR A 187 -0.11 -2.32 -10.31
N ALA A 188 -0.36 -2.34 -9.00
CA ALA A 188 0.67 -2.64 -8.00
C ALA A 188 1.31 -4.03 -8.24
N ARG A 189 0.53 -5.03 -8.67
CA ARG A 189 1.04 -6.37 -9.01
C ARG A 189 1.89 -6.41 -10.27
N LYS A 190 1.70 -5.46 -11.20
CA LYS A 190 2.58 -5.25 -12.35
C LYS A 190 3.86 -4.48 -11.97
N ASN A 191 4.17 -4.39 -10.68
CA ASN A 191 5.30 -3.65 -10.13
C ASN A 191 5.24 -2.14 -10.43
N ILE A 192 4.04 -1.60 -10.68
CA ILE A 192 3.85 -0.15 -10.80
C ILE A 192 3.88 0.44 -9.39
N LYS A 193 4.93 1.22 -9.09
CA LYS A 193 5.12 1.86 -7.79
C LYS A 193 4.47 3.26 -7.72
N VAL A 194 4.37 3.94 -8.86
CA VAL A 194 3.88 5.32 -8.98
C VAL A 194 2.87 5.46 -10.10
N LEU A 195 1.93 6.38 -9.89
CA LEU A 195 0.99 6.90 -10.89
C LEU A 195 1.20 8.41 -10.97
N TYR A 196 0.72 9.04 -12.03
CA TYR A 196 1.02 10.42 -12.35
C TYR A 196 -0.23 11.29 -12.31
N LEU A 197 -0.08 12.48 -11.74
CA LEU A 197 -1.11 13.52 -11.64
C LEU A 197 -0.55 14.81 -12.22
N LYS A 198 -1.40 15.62 -12.85
CA LYS A 198 -1.01 16.99 -13.22
C LYS A 198 -0.64 17.76 -11.97
N LYS A 199 0.34 18.66 -12.05
CA LYS A 199 0.87 19.41 -10.89
C LYS A 199 -0.20 20.04 -9.99
N ASN A 200 -1.21 20.69 -10.59
CA ASN A 200 -2.31 21.30 -9.82
C ASN A 200 -3.22 20.27 -9.14
N ASP A 201 -3.41 19.12 -9.78
CA ASP A 201 -4.27 18.04 -9.28
C ASP A 201 -3.53 17.21 -8.23
N TYR A 202 -2.22 17.09 -8.34
CA TYR A 202 -1.34 16.52 -7.33
C TYR A 202 -1.46 17.25 -5.99
N LEU A 203 -1.41 18.60 -6.01
CA LEU A 203 -1.56 19.39 -4.79
C LEU A 203 -2.93 19.19 -4.14
N LYS A 204 -4.00 19.23 -4.94
CA LYS A 204 -5.36 18.94 -4.46
C LYS A 204 -5.46 17.55 -3.85
N PHE A 205 -4.89 16.54 -4.51
CA PHE A 205 -4.86 15.17 -4.00
C PHE A 205 -4.26 15.08 -2.60
N LEU A 206 -3.11 15.72 -2.39
CA LEU A 206 -2.45 15.68 -1.10
C LEU A 206 -3.26 16.41 -0.02
N GLU A 207 -3.81 17.60 -0.34
CA GLU A 207 -4.63 18.38 0.58
C GLU A 207 -5.92 17.64 0.97
N GLU A 208 -6.67 17.15 -0.02
CA GLU A 208 -7.88 16.35 0.20
C GLU A 208 -7.58 15.07 0.99
N GLY A 209 -6.44 14.43 0.71
CA GLY A 209 -6.00 13.22 1.42
C GLY A 209 -5.69 13.49 2.88
N ILE A 210 -4.96 14.57 3.18
CA ILE A 210 -4.65 14.99 4.55
C ILE A 210 -5.94 15.33 5.30
N GLU A 211 -6.84 16.10 4.69
CA GLU A 211 -8.13 16.44 5.30
C GLU A 211 -8.99 15.22 5.59
N ASN A 212 -9.05 14.25 4.66
CA ASN A 212 -9.82 13.03 4.84
C ASN A 212 -9.27 12.17 5.97
N LEU A 213 -7.94 12.09 6.12
CA LEU A 213 -7.32 11.37 7.22
C LEU A 213 -7.53 12.09 8.57
N LEU A 214 -7.40 13.41 8.61
CA LEU A 214 -7.72 14.19 9.81
C LEU A 214 -9.17 13.97 10.25
N LYS A 215 -10.13 14.07 9.31
CA LYS A 215 -11.55 13.76 9.58
C LYS A 215 -11.74 12.33 10.09
N THR A 216 -10.95 11.37 9.59
CA THR A 216 -11.01 9.96 10.00
C THR A 216 -10.51 9.78 11.43
N PHE A 217 -9.36 10.36 11.78
CA PHE A 217 -8.77 10.29 13.13
C PHE A 217 -9.61 11.04 14.17
N GLU A 218 -10.17 12.20 13.81
CA GLU A 218 -11.05 12.99 14.68
C GLU A 218 -12.47 12.41 14.81
N SER A 219 -12.83 11.43 13.98
CA SER A 219 -14.16 10.85 14.00
C SER A 219 -14.41 10.09 15.30
N LYS A 220 -15.63 10.19 15.83
CA LYS A 220 -16.06 9.39 17.00
C LYS A 220 -16.28 7.91 16.67
N LYS A 221 -16.11 7.51 15.41
CA LYS A 221 -16.34 6.14 14.96
C LYS A 221 -15.15 5.29 15.38
N ARG A 222 -15.39 4.27 16.22
CA ARG A 222 -14.35 3.30 16.57
C ARG A 222 -13.97 2.47 15.34
N LEU A 223 -12.73 2.61 14.90
CA LEU A 223 -12.11 1.76 13.89
C LEU A 223 -11.47 0.54 14.56
N LYS A 224 -11.24 -0.51 13.79
CA LYS A 224 -10.40 -1.63 14.26
C LYS A 224 -8.94 -1.17 14.32
N ASP A 225 -8.16 -1.69 15.26
CA ASP A 225 -6.74 -1.31 15.40
C ASP A 225 -5.94 -1.50 14.10
N SER A 226 -6.24 -2.55 13.32
CA SER A 226 -5.61 -2.77 12.02
C SER A 226 -5.96 -1.67 11.00
N GLU A 227 -7.20 -1.18 11.00
CA GLU A 227 -7.66 -0.09 10.12
C GLU A 227 -7.02 1.23 10.53
N VAL A 228 -6.83 1.47 11.84
CA VAL A 228 -6.10 2.64 12.35
C VAL A 228 -4.64 2.59 11.89
N ILE A 229 -3.95 1.45 12.00
CA ILE A 229 -2.58 1.28 11.52
C ILE A 229 -2.49 1.51 10.01
N GLU A 230 -3.43 0.98 9.22
CA GLU A 230 -3.50 1.24 7.78
C GLU A 230 -3.63 2.73 7.48
N ASN A 231 -4.46 3.46 8.21
CA ASN A 231 -4.61 4.91 8.05
C ASN A 231 -3.37 5.69 8.49
N GLN A 232 -2.65 5.24 9.52
CA GLN A 232 -1.36 5.82 9.90
C GLN A 232 -0.29 5.63 8.81
N ILE A 233 -0.26 4.45 8.16
CA ILE A 233 0.64 4.20 7.03
C ILE A 233 0.30 5.14 5.86
N LYS A 234 -0.98 5.30 5.53
CA LYS A 234 -1.43 6.26 4.51
C LYS A 234 -1.06 7.70 4.87
N ALA A 235 -1.17 8.07 6.15
CA ALA A 235 -0.77 9.39 6.64
C ALA A 235 0.71 9.66 6.40
N VAL A 236 1.60 8.71 6.71
CA VAL A 236 3.05 8.87 6.46
C VAL A 236 3.35 9.04 4.97
N LEU A 237 2.68 8.27 4.10
CA LEU A 237 2.85 8.43 2.64
C LEU A 237 2.51 9.86 2.18
N LEU A 238 1.38 10.41 2.64
CA LEU A 238 0.99 11.78 2.31
C LEU A 238 1.92 12.82 2.95
N ILE A 239 2.31 12.63 4.22
CA ILE A 239 3.25 13.52 4.91
C ILE A 239 4.53 13.63 4.10
N HIS A 240 5.15 12.49 3.73
CA HIS A 240 6.40 12.47 2.96
C HIS A 240 6.28 13.21 1.62
N GLN A 241 5.21 12.98 0.88
CA GLN A 241 4.99 13.63 -0.40
C GLN A 241 4.70 15.12 -0.27
N TYR A 242 3.90 15.50 0.74
CA TYR A 242 3.56 16.89 1.00
C TYR A 242 4.80 17.69 1.42
N VAL A 243 5.61 17.18 2.36
CA VAL A 243 6.81 17.90 2.80
C VAL A 243 7.86 18.05 1.70
N LYS A 244 7.98 17.07 0.79
CA LYS A 244 8.87 17.18 -0.39
C LYS A 244 8.40 18.22 -1.40
N THR A 245 7.09 18.37 -1.55
CA THR A 245 6.52 19.18 -2.65
C THR A 245 6.18 20.60 -2.22
N VAL A 246 5.61 20.75 -1.03
CA VAL A 246 5.06 22.01 -0.50
C VAL A 246 5.86 22.51 0.70
N GLY A 247 6.39 21.59 1.51
CA GLY A 247 7.02 21.89 2.80
C GLY A 247 6.09 21.61 3.97
N VAL A 248 6.35 22.25 5.12
CA VAL A 248 5.60 21.98 6.36
C VAL A 248 4.44 22.97 6.50
N SER A 249 3.22 22.43 6.62
CA SER A 249 1.99 23.20 6.87
C SER A 249 1.34 22.81 8.21
N GLU A 250 0.44 23.64 8.71
CA GLU A 250 -0.30 23.37 9.96
C GLU A 250 -1.09 22.06 9.90
N ASN A 251 -1.71 21.74 8.75
CA ASN A 251 -2.43 20.49 8.56
C ASN A 251 -1.51 19.26 8.60
N VAL A 252 -0.29 19.36 8.08
CA VAL A 252 0.71 18.29 8.17
C VAL A 252 1.17 18.10 9.62
N ILE A 253 1.43 19.18 10.35
CA ILE A 253 1.78 19.12 11.77
C ILE A 253 0.64 18.47 12.57
N LYS A 254 -0.60 18.87 12.31
CA LYS A 254 -1.79 18.28 12.95
C LYS A 254 -1.92 16.79 12.64
N LEU A 255 -1.70 16.39 11.38
CA LEU A 255 -1.75 14.98 10.97
C LEU A 255 -0.67 14.14 11.68
N CYS A 256 0.55 14.68 11.84
CA CYS A 256 1.59 14.04 12.65
C CYS A 256 1.15 13.84 14.10
N ASP A 257 0.55 14.86 14.71
CA ASP A 257 0.03 14.78 16.08
C ASP A 257 -1.04 13.69 16.22
N GLU A 258 -2.01 13.63 15.31
CA GLU A 258 -3.05 12.60 15.31
C GLU A 258 -2.48 11.18 15.14
N VAL A 259 -1.53 10.98 14.21
CA VAL A 259 -0.85 9.69 14.02
C VAL A 259 -0.16 9.23 15.31
N ILE A 260 0.56 10.14 15.98
CA ILE A 260 1.26 9.84 17.24
C ILE A 260 0.25 9.56 18.36
N LEU A 261 -0.84 10.34 18.45
CA LEU A 261 -1.89 10.14 19.45
C LEU A 261 -2.59 8.79 19.31
N CYS A 262 -3.02 8.41 18.10
CA CYS A 262 -3.63 7.11 17.85
C CYS A 262 -2.70 5.93 18.20
N SER A 263 -1.38 6.08 17.99
CA SER A 263 -0.41 5.04 18.35
C SER A 263 -0.42 4.73 19.85
N ARG A 264 -0.62 5.77 20.69
CA ARG A 264 -0.69 5.63 22.15
C ARG A 264 -1.90 4.79 22.55
N GLU A 265 -3.04 5.02 21.93
CA GLU A 265 -4.29 4.31 22.23
C GLU A 265 -4.15 2.82 21.92
N ILE A 266 -3.62 2.49 20.73
CA ILE A 266 -3.38 1.10 20.33
C ILE A 266 -2.42 0.40 21.29
N ILE A 267 -1.35 1.07 21.75
CA ILE A 267 -0.40 0.49 22.70
C ILE A 267 -1.06 0.20 24.06
N LEU A 268 -1.94 1.08 24.53
CA LEU A 268 -2.67 0.88 25.78
C LEU A 268 -3.61 -0.34 25.69
N GLU A 269 -4.27 -0.52 24.55
CA GLU A 269 -5.11 -1.71 24.28
C GLU A 269 -4.25 -2.98 24.08
N ASN A 270 -3.07 -2.83 23.45
CA ASN A 270 -2.18 -3.92 23.09
C ASN A 270 -0.85 -3.87 23.88
N LYS A 271 -0.91 -4.19 25.18
CA LYS A 271 0.22 -4.11 26.14
C LYS A 271 1.53 -4.83 25.75
N LYS A 272 1.52 -5.68 24.72
CA LYS A 272 2.70 -6.42 24.24
C LYS A 272 2.97 -6.04 22.79
N TYR A 273 4.22 -5.71 22.48
CA TYR A 273 4.65 -5.34 21.13
C TYR A 273 4.27 -6.38 20.07
N ARG A 274 4.40 -7.68 20.37
CA ARG A 274 4.02 -8.77 19.46
C ARG A 274 2.54 -8.72 19.01
N ASN A 275 1.65 -8.19 19.85
CA ASN A 275 0.23 -8.06 19.53
C ASN A 275 0.05 -6.95 18.51
N VAL A 276 0.69 -5.79 18.72
CA VAL A 276 0.70 -4.68 17.76
C VAL A 276 1.30 -5.12 16.42
N LEU A 277 2.43 -5.85 16.45
CA LEU A 277 3.07 -6.36 15.24
C LEU A 277 2.13 -7.24 14.39
N SER A 278 1.19 -7.96 15.02
CA SER A 278 0.23 -8.80 14.31
C SER A 278 -0.90 -8.04 13.59
N LEU A 279 -1.03 -6.73 13.86
CA LEU A 279 -2.03 -5.86 13.25
C LEU A 279 -1.57 -5.24 11.93
N PHE A 280 -0.26 -5.27 11.65
CA PHE A 280 0.28 -4.70 10.41
C PHE A 280 -0.11 -5.52 9.18
N PRO A 281 -0.29 -4.87 8.02
CA PRO A 281 -0.57 -5.57 6.77
C PRO A 281 0.57 -6.53 6.42
N LYS A 282 0.21 -7.69 5.85
CA LYS A 282 1.18 -8.66 5.34
C LYS A 282 1.67 -8.21 3.96
N GLY A 283 2.97 -8.30 3.71
CA GLY A 283 3.55 -7.98 2.41
C GLY A 283 4.89 -7.26 2.53
N PRO A 284 5.41 -6.69 1.43
CA PRO A 284 6.59 -5.84 1.50
C PRO A 284 6.29 -4.60 2.35
N PHE A 285 7.19 -4.35 3.30
CA PHE A 285 7.15 -3.21 4.20
C PHE A 285 7.90 -2.04 3.55
N ASP A 286 7.14 -1.14 2.91
CA ASP A 286 7.67 0.12 2.39
C ASP A 286 8.10 1.06 3.51
N ILE A 287 8.71 2.20 3.15
CA ILE A 287 9.20 3.20 4.10
C ILE A 287 8.10 3.66 5.06
N ALA A 288 6.88 3.90 4.56
CA ALA A 288 5.77 4.33 5.39
C ALA A 288 5.37 3.27 6.43
N THR A 289 5.36 2.00 6.02
CA THR A 289 5.10 0.89 6.96
C THR A 289 6.21 0.78 7.99
N GLN A 290 7.47 0.85 7.57
CA GLN A 290 8.63 0.82 8.46
C GLN A 290 8.62 2.00 9.45
N SER A 291 8.18 3.17 9.01
CA SER A 291 8.01 4.37 9.84
C SER A 291 7.02 4.14 10.98
N ILE A 292 5.85 3.58 10.67
CA ILE A 292 4.85 3.26 11.70
C ILE A 292 5.32 2.12 12.61
N MET A 293 5.97 1.07 12.07
CA MET A 293 6.56 0.02 12.90
C MET A 293 7.62 0.58 13.86
N THR A 294 8.44 1.52 13.39
CA THR A 294 9.48 2.19 14.19
C THR A 294 8.86 3.09 15.26
N LEU A 295 7.76 3.79 14.95
CA LEU A 295 6.98 4.58 15.92
C LEU A 295 6.53 3.71 17.09
N TYR A 296 5.87 2.58 16.80
CA TYR A 296 5.39 1.67 17.83
C TYR A 296 6.52 1.07 18.66
N LEU A 297 7.58 0.57 18.01
CA LEU A 297 8.71 -0.03 18.73
C LEU A 297 9.43 1.01 19.60
N SER A 298 9.63 2.23 19.11
CA SER A 298 10.22 3.34 19.86
C SER A 298 9.38 3.65 21.11
N HIS A 299 8.05 3.68 20.98
CA HIS A 299 7.16 3.91 22.12
C HIS A 299 7.29 2.79 23.17
N PHE A 300 7.31 1.51 22.77
CA PHE A 300 7.49 0.42 23.73
C PHE A 300 8.87 0.46 24.42
N ILE A 301 9.93 0.84 23.70
CA ILE A 301 11.27 1.03 24.29
C ILE A 301 11.23 2.16 25.33
N LEU A 302 10.59 3.30 25.01
CA LEU A 302 10.41 4.41 25.95
C LEU A 302 9.64 3.98 27.20
N GLN A 303 8.57 3.18 27.06
CA GLN A 303 7.84 2.64 28.22
C GLN A 303 8.73 1.73 29.07
N ALA A 304 9.50 0.85 28.44
CA ALA A 304 10.42 -0.04 29.14
C ALA A 304 11.59 0.69 29.83
N LEU A 305 11.93 1.90 29.38
CA LEU A 305 12.91 2.80 30.01
C LEU A 305 12.31 3.67 31.12
N GLY A 306 10.98 3.74 31.23
CA GLY A 306 10.30 4.69 32.10
C GLY A 306 10.26 6.12 31.55
N TRP A 307 10.59 6.33 30.26
CA TRP A 307 10.61 7.64 29.59
C TRP A 307 9.30 7.92 28.83
N ALA A 308 8.16 7.66 29.48
CA ALA A 308 6.85 7.75 28.84
C ALA A 308 6.24 9.17 28.87
N SER A 309 7.05 10.21 29.00
CA SER A 309 6.56 11.60 28.92
C SER A 309 6.07 11.93 27.51
N GLU A 310 5.07 12.82 27.40
CA GLU A 310 4.55 13.23 26.09
C GLU A 310 5.66 13.88 25.23
N THR A 311 6.59 14.63 25.84
CA THR A 311 7.76 15.18 25.14
C THR A 311 8.64 14.11 24.50
N SER A 312 8.93 13.02 25.21
CA SER A 312 9.76 11.92 24.66
C SER A 312 9.03 11.18 23.55
N LYS A 313 7.71 10.96 23.71
CA LYS A 313 6.86 10.33 22.69
C LYS A 313 6.75 11.18 21.44
N LYS A 314 6.52 12.50 21.58
CA LYS A 314 6.48 13.43 20.45
C LYS A 314 7.84 13.46 19.72
N LYS A 315 8.95 13.57 20.46
CA LYS A 315 10.30 13.55 19.87
C LYS A 315 10.55 12.32 19.00
N LEU A 316 10.44 11.11 19.58
CA LEU A 316 10.69 9.88 18.82
C LEU A 316 9.59 9.61 17.80
N GLY A 317 8.36 10.04 18.08
CA GLY A 317 7.23 9.90 17.19
C GLY A 317 7.45 10.66 15.90
N LEU A 318 7.75 11.97 15.96
CA LEU A 318 8.04 12.75 14.76
C LEU A 318 9.26 12.20 14.02
N ALA A 319 10.32 11.83 14.75
CA ALA A 319 11.49 11.22 14.13
C ALA A 319 11.13 9.95 13.35
N SER A 320 10.23 9.11 13.88
CA SER A 320 9.76 7.90 13.19
C SER A 320 8.96 8.23 11.93
N LEU A 321 8.21 9.33 11.93
CA LEU A 321 7.43 9.74 10.76
C LEU A 321 8.29 10.40 9.67
N LEU A 322 9.48 10.94 9.99
CA LEU A 322 10.24 11.78 9.06
C LEU A 322 11.63 11.27 8.65
N TYR A 323 12.23 10.29 9.34
CA TYR A 323 13.67 10.00 9.17
C TYR A 323 14.10 9.73 7.70
N ASP A 324 13.28 8.99 6.96
CA ASP A 324 13.49 8.67 5.54
C ASP A 324 12.61 9.50 4.59
N SER A 325 11.96 10.54 5.10
CA SER A 325 11.05 11.38 4.31
C SER A 325 11.74 12.08 3.15
N MET A 326 13.07 12.22 3.16
CA MET A 326 13.86 12.85 2.08
C MET A 326 14.63 11.84 1.23
N LEU A 327 14.36 10.54 1.39
CA LEU A 327 14.94 9.51 0.52
C LEU A 327 14.18 9.46 -0.81
N GLU A 328 14.88 9.68 -1.92
CA GLU A 328 14.28 9.77 -3.27
C GLU A 328 13.96 8.39 -3.84
N ASN A 329 14.92 7.47 -3.77
CA ASN A 329 14.77 6.09 -4.23
C ASN A 329 14.50 5.16 -3.04
N GLU A 330 13.28 4.61 -2.98
CA GLU A 330 12.87 3.70 -1.89
C GLU A 330 13.62 2.37 -1.86
N ASP A 331 14.23 1.96 -2.98
CA ASP A 331 15.05 0.74 -3.01
C ASP A 331 16.34 0.92 -2.19
N LEU A 332 16.72 2.16 -1.84
CA LEU A 332 17.81 2.46 -0.92
C LEU A 332 17.42 2.32 0.56
N ALA A 333 16.12 2.22 0.88
CA ALA A 333 15.66 2.15 2.26
C ALA A 333 16.12 0.87 2.98
N SER A 334 16.48 -0.18 2.23
CA SER A 334 17.06 -1.42 2.79
C SER A 334 18.54 -1.32 3.16
N ILE A 335 19.23 -0.27 2.71
CA ILE A 335 20.67 -0.08 2.93
C ILE A 335 20.93 0.41 4.36
N GLN A 336 21.99 -0.10 5.00
CA GLN A 336 22.31 0.21 6.41
C GLN A 336 23.67 0.90 6.60
N SER A 337 24.48 1.00 5.54
CA SER A 337 25.84 1.55 5.60
C SER A 337 26.25 2.15 4.27
N LEU A 338 27.13 3.14 4.30
CA LEU A 338 27.74 3.68 3.08
C LEU A 338 28.72 2.69 2.43
N GLU A 339 29.16 1.69 3.18
CA GLU A 339 30.06 0.62 2.73
C GLU A 339 29.31 -0.58 2.16
N ASP A 340 27.97 -0.57 2.17
CA ASP A 340 27.16 -1.66 1.64
C ASP A 340 27.46 -1.84 0.14
N PRO A 341 27.86 -3.04 -0.32
CA PRO A 341 28.12 -3.30 -1.73
C PRO A 341 26.92 -2.99 -2.64
N GLN A 342 25.69 -3.14 -2.14
CA GLN A 342 24.48 -2.84 -2.92
C GLN A 342 24.34 -1.35 -3.21
N LEU A 343 24.84 -0.47 -2.34
CA LEU A 343 24.80 0.97 -2.57
C LEU A 343 25.58 1.36 -3.84
N LYS A 344 26.67 0.65 -4.14
CA LYS A 344 27.50 0.86 -5.34
C LYS A 344 26.80 0.48 -6.65
N MET A 345 25.65 -0.20 -6.58
CA MET A 345 24.84 -0.55 -7.75
C MET A 345 23.96 0.62 -8.23
N PHE A 346 23.79 1.66 -7.41
CA PHE A 346 23.01 2.86 -7.72
C PHE A 346 23.89 3.96 -8.33
N LYS A 347 23.27 4.94 -8.99
CA LYS A 347 23.99 6.07 -9.59
C LYS A 347 24.69 6.90 -8.51
N GLU A 348 25.80 7.55 -8.84
CA GLU A 348 26.54 8.41 -7.88
C GLU A 348 25.64 9.49 -7.25
N SER A 349 24.73 10.08 -8.05
CA SER A 349 23.74 11.04 -7.55
C SER A 349 22.79 10.45 -6.51
N GLU A 350 22.38 9.19 -6.68
CA GLU A 350 21.52 8.48 -5.73
C GLU A 350 22.29 8.10 -4.45
N GLN A 351 23.55 7.71 -4.59
CA GLN A 351 24.42 7.44 -3.45
C GLN A 351 24.66 8.70 -2.61
N GLU A 352 24.85 9.85 -3.25
CA GLU A 352 24.98 11.12 -2.55
C GLU A 352 23.66 11.58 -1.93
N SER A 353 22.54 11.41 -2.65
CA SER A 353 21.19 11.63 -2.10
C SER A 353 20.96 10.79 -0.84
N TYR A 354 21.33 9.50 -0.86
CA TYR A 354 21.30 8.63 0.32
C TYR A 354 22.25 9.06 1.43
N ARG A 355 23.47 9.52 1.12
CA ARG A 355 24.39 10.03 2.17
C ARG A 355 23.79 11.23 2.91
N LEU A 356 23.10 12.11 2.19
CA LEU A 356 22.60 13.39 2.71
C LEU A 356 21.16 13.32 3.24
N HIS A 357 20.40 12.27 2.96
CA HIS A 357 18.99 12.20 3.35
C HIS A 357 18.74 12.41 4.85
N PRO A 358 19.58 11.97 5.82
CA PRO A 358 19.31 12.21 7.24
C PRO A 358 19.36 13.71 7.57
N LEU A 359 20.26 14.45 6.93
CA LEU A 359 20.40 15.90 7.13
C LEU A 359 19.24 16.65 6.47
N LYS A 360 18.86 16.28 5.25
CA LYS A 360 17.70 16.88 4.57
C LYS A 360 16.41 16.63 5.36
N ALA A 361 16.21 15.42 5.86
CA ALA A 361 15.05 15.10 6.68
C ALA A 361 15.05 15.86 8.02
N ALA A 362 16.22 16.06 8.62
CA ALA A 362 16.36 16.84 9.84
C ALA A 362 16.06 18.33 9.62
N GLU A 363 16.49 18.90 8.49
CA GLU A 363 16.13 20.27 8.09
C GLU A 363 14.62 20.46 8.02
N ILE A 364 13.90 19.50 7.43
CA ILE A 364 12.43 19.51 7.40
C ILE A 364 11.84 19.39 8.81
N ALA A 365 12.40 18.52 9.66
CA ALA A 365 11.93 18.32 11.03
C ALA A 365 12.02 19.59 11.90
N GLN A 366 12.93 20.52 11.60
CA GLN A 366 13.05 21.79 12.34
C GLN A 366 11.82 22.70 12.21
N TYR A 367 11.06 22.57 11.13
CA TYR A 367 9.84 23.35 10.90
C TYR A 367 8.61 22.79 11.64
N PHE A 368 8.70 21.59 12.23
CA PHE A 368 7.62 21.02 13.03
C PHE A 368 7.65 21.55 14.47
N THR A 369 6.90 22.63 14.70
CA THR A 369 6.77 23.23 16.04
C THR A 369 6.14 22.25 17.02
N GLY A 370 6.62 22.21 18.26
CA GLY A 370 6.09 21.34 19.32
C GLY A 370 6.80 19.98 19.46
N TYR A 371 7.87 19.75 18.69
CA TYR A 371 8.67 18.51 18.69
C TYR A 371 10.14 18.80 19.02
N PRO A 372 10.49 19.00 20.30
CA PRO A 372 11.85 19.39 20.66
C PRO A 372 12.86 18.30 20.30
N GLU A 373 13.95 18.71 19.64
CA GLU A 373 15.12 17.90 19.30
C GLU A 373 14.82 16.64 18.45
N ALA A 374 13.67 16.62 17.76
CA ALA A 374 13.35 15.53 16.82
C ALA A 374 14.29 15.56 15.61
N ASP A 375 14.70 16.74 15.17
CA ASP A 375 15.69 16.97 14.11
C ASP A 375 17.04 16.32 14.41
N PHE A 376 17.53 16.39 15.66
CA PHE A 376 18.75 15.69 16.06
C PHE A 376 18.59 14.17 15.95
N VAL A 377 17.45 13.62 16.37
CA VAL A 377 17.20 12.18 16.28
C VAL A 377 17.12 11.73 14.82
N VAL A 378 16.44 12.52 13.97
CA VAL A 378 16.37 12.30 12.53
C VAL A 378 17.76 12.36 11.91
N ALA A 379 18.58 13.36 12.19
CA ALA A 379 19.92 13.49 11.61
C ALA A 379 20.85 12.32 11.98
N GLN A 380 20.60 11.66 13.11
CA GLN A 380 21.50 10.67 13.72
C GLN A 380 21.06 9.22 13.50
N HIS A 381 19.97 8.96 12.77
CA HIS A 381 19.36 7.61 12.77
C HIS A 381 20.24 6.50 12.15
N HIS A 382 21.23 6.86 11.32
CA HIS A 382 22.25 5.96 10.78
C HIS A 382 23.59 5.97 11.54
N GLU A 383 23.69 6.72 12.66
CA GLU A 383 24.90 6.73 13.47
C GLU A 383 25.12 5.40 14.19
N LYS A 384 26.39 5.03 14.35
CA LYS A 384 26.78 3.75 14.95
C LYS A 384 27.66 3.96 16.17
N PRO A 385 27.67 3.02 17.13
CA PRO A 385 28.32 3.21 18.43
C PRO A 385 29.82 3.52 18.37
N LYS A 386 30.52 3.08 17.32
CA LYS A 386 31.96 3.27 17.12
C LYS A 386 32.30 4.55 16.33
N GLY A 387 31.30 5.34 15.91
CA GLY A 387 31.50 6.50 15.05
C GLY A 387 31.81 6.14 13.59
N ASP A 388 31.45 4.93 13.18
CA ASP A 388 31.53 4.42 11.81
C ASP A 388 30.17 4.49 11.07
N GLY A 389 29.19 5.17 11.66
CA GLY A 389 27.93 5.51 11.01
C GLY A 389 28.02 6.81 10.21
N PHE A 390 26.88 7.31 9.75
CA PHE A 390 26.78 8.56 9.00
C PHE A 390 25.54 9.35 9.47
N PRO A 391 25.46 10.67 9.20
CA PRO A 391 26.38 11.50 8.42
C PRO A 391 27.57 12.06 9.21
N ASN A 392 27.47 12.19 10.53
CA ASN A 392 28.39 12.94 11.38
C ASN A 392 29.43 12.07 12.11
N LYS A 393 29.34 10.74 12.01
CA LYS A 393 30.30 9.79 12.60
C LYS A 393 30.38 9.92 14.12
N LEU A 394 29.21 10.08 14.75
CA LEU A 394 29.10 10.26 16.19
C LEU A 394 29.30 8.92 16.91
N SER A 395 30.20 8.90 17.89
CA SER A 395 30.35 7.74 18.77
C SER A 395 29.31 7.75 19.90
N THR A 396 29.17 6.63 20.60
CA THR A 396 28.18 6.44 21.68
C THR A 396 28.13 7.57 22.73
N ASN A 397 29.26 8.19 23.07
CA ASN A 397 29.31 9.27 24.07
C ASN A 397 28.79 10.63 23.55
N LYS A 398 28.65 10.79 22.23
CA LYS A 398 28.13 12.00 21.58
C LYS A 398 26.64 11.88 21.20
N LEU A 399 26.07 10.68 21.32
CA LEU A 399 24.66 10.42 21.04
C LEU A 399 23.85 10.51 22.32
N THR A 400 22.67 11.12 22.23
CA THR A 400 21.71 11.15 23.33
C THR A 400 21.08 9.77 23.51
N ALA A 401 20.57 9.48 24.71
CA ALA A 401 19.93 8.20 24.96
C ALA A 401 18.61 8.02 24.17
N HIS A 402 17.90 9.11 23.84
CA HIS A 402 16.77 9.09 22.91
C HIS A 402 17.21 8.74 21.49
N SER A 403 18.31 9.32 21.00
CA SER A 403 18.89 8.95 19.70
C SER A 403 19.27 7.47 19.67
N CYS A 404 19.93 6.99 20.72
CA CYS A 404 20.28 5.57 20.84
C CYS A 404 19.05 4.64 20.82
N ALA A 405 17.97 5.02 21.52
CA ALA A 405 16.71 4.27 21.52
C ALA A 405 16.07 4.23 20.12
N PHE A 406 16.07 5.36 19.42
CA PHE A 406 15.55 5.46 18.06
C PHE A 406 16.36 4.62 17.06
N ILE A 407 17.69 4.76 17.07
CA ILE A 407 18.59 4.02 16.19
C ILE A 407 18.37 2.52 16.37
N LEU A 408 18.25 2.03 17.60
CA LEU A 408 17.95 0.62 17.88
C LEU A 408 16.59 0.19 17.35
N ALA A 409 15.54 1.00 17.55
CA ALA A 409 14.21 0.70 17.03
C ALA A 409 14.23 0.60 15.50
N ASN A 410 14.77 1.62 14.83
CA ASN A 410 14.88 1.68 13.37
C ASN A 410 15.68 0.50 12.80
N ASN A 411 16.89 0.24 13.32
CA ASN A 411 17.72 -0.89 12.85
C ASN A 411 17.03 -2.24 13.08
N TYR A 412 16.28 -2.40 14.19
CA TYR A 412 15.52 -3.61 14.46
C TYR A 412 14.38 -3.82 13.48
N ILE A 413 13.60 -2.76 13.19
CA ILE A 413 12.53 -2.82 12.19
C ILE A 413 13.09 -3.09 10.80
N LEU A 414 14.16 -2.42 10.42
CA LEU A 414 14.76 -2.59 9.10
C LEU A 414 15.23 -4.03 8.88
N LYS A 415 15.92 -4.61 9.87
CA LYS A 415 16.28 -6.03 9.84
C LYS A 415 15.05 -6.93 9.83
N LEU A 416 14.01 -6.62 10.62
CA LEU A 416 12.76 -7.39 10.63
C LEU A 416 12.10 -7.43 9.25
N CYS A 417 11.98 -6.28 8.59
CA CYS A 417 11.34 -6.12 7.28
C CYS A 417 12.11 -6.79 6.14
N THR A 418 13.43 -6.91 6.26
CA THR A 418 14.31 -7.56 5.28
C THR A 418 14.54 -9.04 5.56
N SER A 419 14.14 -9.53 6.74
CA SER A 419 14.39 -10.90 7.17
C SER A 419 13.28 -11.87 6.74
N THR A 420 13.65 -13.01 6.14
CA THR A 420 12.72 -14.11 5.83
C THR A 420 12.61 -15.07 7.03
N GLY A 421 11.40 -15.46 7.49
CA GLY A 421 11.26 -16.61 8.43
C GLY A 421 10.43 -16.50 9.74
N GLY A 422 9.51 -15.55 9.87
CA GLY A 422 8.24 -15.70 10.62
C GLY A 422 8.19 -15.78 12.16
N LYS A 423 9.18 -16.31 12.90
CA LYS A 423 9.16 -16.28 14.39
C LYS A 423 10.48 -16.65 15.07
N LYS A 424 11.39 -17.33 14.36
CA LYS A 424 12.79 -17.52 14.80
C LYS A 424 13.66 -16.29 14.58
N ASN A 425 13.14 -15.26 13.91
CA ASN A 425 13.92 -14.09 13.52
C ASN A 425 14.08 -13.03 14.62
N LEU A 426 13.04 -12.75 15.42
CA LEU A 426 13.05 -11.64 16.38
C LEU A 426 14.23 -11.68 17.36
N LEU A 427 14.54 -12.87 17.88
CA LEU A 427 15.67 -13.09 18.78
C LEU A 427 17.03 -13.05 18.07
N ASN A 428 17.09 -13.53 16.82
CA ASN A 428 18.33 -13.52 16.04
C ASN A 428 18.69 -12.08 15.64
N ILE A 429 17.71 -11.31 15.15
CA ILE A 429 17.86 -9.88 14.88
C ILE A 429 18.35 -9.15 16.13
N PHE A 430 17.78 -9.45 17.30
CA PHE A 430 18.24 -8.85 18.55
C PHE A 430 19.70 -9.22 18.89
N ARG A 431 20.11 -10.48 18.67
CA ARG A 431 21.50 -10.90 18.90
C ARG A 431 22.47 -10.15 17.99
N GLU A 432 22.14 -10.02 16.71
CA GLU A 432 22.94 -9.25 15.74
C GLU A 432 23.05 -7.78 16.16
N ILE A 433 21.94 -7.15 16.55
CA ILE A 433 21.95 -5.77 17.04
C ILE A 433 22.78 -5.66 18.33
N LYS A 434 22.65 -6.61 19.25
CA LYS A 434 23.39 -6.61 20.51
C LYS A 434 24.90 -6.69 20.29
N GLU A 435 25.38 -7.41 19.29
CA GLU A 435 26.81 -7.50 18.98
C GLU A 435 27.42 -6.14 18.61
N VAL A 436 26.65 -5.29 17.93
CA VAL A 436 27.11 -3.96 17.49
C VAL A 436 26.85 -2.89 18.57
N TYR A 437 25.68 -2.92 19.21
CA TYR A 437 25.16 -1.81 20.00
C TYR A 437 25.28 -1.97 21.52
N ASN A 438 25.90 -3.03 22.05
CA ASN A 438 26.04 -3.23 23.51
C ASN A 438 27.16 -2.38 24.16
N GLN A 439 27.17 -1.07 23.94
CA GLN A 439 28.20 -0.15 24.45
C GLN A 439 27.71 1.28 24.72
N GLY A 440 28.29 1.92 25.73
CA GLY A 440 27.97 3.31 26.13
C GLY A 440 26.46 3.56 26.31
N ASN A 441 25.97 4.67 25.74
CA ASN A 441 24.59 5.15 25.87
C ASN A 441 23.54 4.22 25.23
N PHE A 442 23.95 3.22 24.44
CA PHE A 442 23.05 2.23 23.88
C PHE A 442 22.66 1.11 24.84
N LYS A 443 23.39 0.91 25.96
CA LYS A 443 23.17 -0.23 26.86
C LYS A 443 21.76 -0.25 27.45
N ASP A 444 21.28 0.86 27.99
CA ASP A 444 19.95 0.92 28.61
C ASP A 444 18.83 0.79 27.57
N PRO A 445 18.85 1.52 26.44
CA PRO A 445 17.93 1.28 25.34
C PRO A 445 17.94 -0.14 24.78
N LEU A 446 19.10 -0.79 24.69
CA LEU A 446 19.22 -2.17 24.22
C LEU A 446 18.58 -3.16 25.20
N ASN A 447 18.77 -2.96 26.50
CA ASN A 447 18.09 -3.75 27.55
C ASN A 447 16.58 -3.54 27.49
N ALA A 448 16.12 -2.32 27.22
CA ALA A 448 14.70 -2.03 27.04
C ALA A 448 14.12 -2.71 25.79
N LEU A 449 14.81 -2.64 24.65
CA LEU A 449 14.45 -3.38 23.44
C LEU A 449 14.33 -4.88 23.72
N GLN A 450 15.27 -5.47 24.46
CA GLN A 450 15.21 -6.87 24.84
C GLN A 450 13.93 -7.20 25.63
N ARG A 451 13.54 -6.37 26.60
CA ARG A 451 12.31 -6.55 27.39
C ARG A 451 11.04 -6.37 26.57
N THR A 452 11.09 -5.55 25.52
CA THR A 452 9.95 -5.27 24.64
C THR A 452 9.63 -6.45 23.71
N ILE A 453 10.66 -7.12 23.19
CA ILE A 453 10.50 -8.18 22.17
C ILE A 453 10.34 -9.59 22.75
N LEU A 454 10.74 -9.81 24.01
CA LEU A 454 10.56 -11.03 24.79
C LEU A 454 9.18 -11.04 25.46
#